data_AF-A0A8H7L3V1-F1
#
_entry.id   AF-A0A8H7L3V1-F1
#
_cell.length_a   1.000
_cell.length_b   1.000
_cell.length_c   1.000
_cell.angle_alpha   90.00
_cell.angle_beta   90.00
_cell.angle_gamma   90.00
#
_symmetry.space_group_name_H-M   'P 1'
#
loop_
_entity.id
_entity.type
_entity.pdbx_description
1 polymer ?
#
loop_
_entity_poly.entity_id
_entity_poly.type
_entity_poly.pdbx_seq_one_letter_code
_entity_poly.pdbx_strand_id
1 'polypeptide(L)'
;MILTSQGFRCCFKRISRVSLYSGKAQRQSSTNASAVYTGPADPNDPSTSTSPSDWTPDQRNILDVALRVDQAGEVAANWIYKGQMAVLGRDPVAGPLIQDMWDQEKKHLLVMDRLQAQHQVRPTLLTGVAKLAGFGVGAMTALMGKEAAMACTEAVETVIGEHYDDQLKELDTLPTHPSISLLKNVVRELRDDELEHLDIAVEHFSQRAPAHALLSTVIGGGCLMAIELCKRI
;
A
#
# COMPACT_ATOMS: atom_id res chain seq x y z
N MET A 1 41.35 -32.93 20.09
CA MET A 1 40.90 -31.53 20.12
C MET A 1 40.94 -31.03 18.69
N ILE A 2 39.75 -30.81 18.13
CA ILE A 2 39.46 -30.83 16.69
C ILE A 2 39.33 -29.41 16.14
N LEU A 3 40.04 -29.17 15.03
CA LEU A 3 39.75 -28.33 13.84
C LEU A 3 39.37 -26.83 13.97
N THR A 4 40.33 -26.01 13.51
CA THR A 4 40.28 -25.02 12.41
C THR A 4 39.13 -24.01 12.29
N SER A 5 39.56 -22.76 12.11
CA SER A 5 38.80 -21.59 11.65
C SER A 5 37.86 -21.86 10.47
N GLN A 6 36.60 -21.48 10.63
CA GLN A 6 35.70 -21.10 9.53
C GLN A 6 35.25 -19.67 9.88
N GLY A 7 35.44 -18.64 9.08
CA GLY A 7 35.18 -18.58 7.64
C GLY A 7 33.85 -17.87 7.47
N PHE A 8 33.85 -16.53 7.56
CA PHE A 8 32.71 -15.67 7.24
C PHE A 8 32.23 -15.98 5.81
N ARG A 9 31.11 -16.69 5.68
CA ARG A 9 30.45 -16.91 4.39
C ARG A 9 29.48 -15.76 4.14
N CYS A 10 29.93 -14.85 3.30
CA CYS A 10 29.07 -13.89 2.61
C CYS A 10 28.08 -14.66 1.72
N CYS A 11 26.78 -14.54 1.98
CA CYS A 11 25.73 -15.22 1.22
C CYS A 11 25.50 -14.46 -0.10
N PHE A 12 26.32 -14.72 -1.10
CA PHE A 12 26.13 -14.22 -2.46
C PHE A 12 25.12 -15.15 -3.18
N LYS A 13 23.83 -14.82 -3.15
CA LYS A 13 22.83 -15.48 -4.00
C LYS A 13 23.11 -15.06 -5.45
N ARG A 14 23.58 -16.03 -6.24
CA ARG A 14 23.82 -15.97 -7.67
C ARG A 14 22.51 -15.65 -8.40
N ILE A 15 22.39 -14.43 -8.93
CA ILE A 15 21.31 -14.03 -9.83
C ILE A 15 21.50 -14.81 -11.13
N SER A 16 20.65 -15.82 -11.36
CA SER A 16 20.53 -16.48 -12.65
C SER A 16 19.79 -15.55 -13.60
N ARG A 17 20.36 -15.32 -14.79
CA ARG A 17 19.75 -14.56 -15.91
C ARG A 17 18.31 -15.01 -16.14
N VAL A 18 17.35 -14.16 -15.82
CA VAL A 18 15.97 -14.29 -16.31
C VAL A 18 15.95 -13.73 -17.73
N SER A 19 15.52 -14.58 -18.65
CA SER A 19 15.28 -14.29 -20.06
C SER A 19 14.22 -13.20 -20.18
N LEU A 20 14.52 -12.13 -20.93
CA LEU A 20 13.57 -11.11 -21.35
C LEU A 20 12.49 -11.77 -22.22
N TYR A 21 11.37 -12.15 -21.61
CA TYR A 21 10.11 -12.37 -22.32
C TYR A 21 9.18 -11.23 -21.95
N SER A 22 9.04 -10.29 -22.88
CA SER A 22 7.95 -9.32 -22.93
C SER A 22 6.64 -10.11 -23.04
N GLY A 23 6.00 -10.33 -21.90
CA GLY A 23 4.65 -10.86 -21.80
C GLY A 23 3.79 -9.79 -21.15
N LYS A 24 3.00 -9.06 -21.95
CA LYS A 24 1.86 -8.33 -21.42
C LYS A 24 0.99 -9.35 -20.68
N ALA A 25 1.02 -9.33 -19.35
CA ALA A 25 0.09 -10.10 -18.55
C ALA A 25 -1.33 -9.70 -18.97
N GLN A 26 -2.06 -10.64 -19.54
CA GLN A 26 -3.45 -10.43 -19.89
C GLN A 26 -4.23 -10.25 -18.59
N ARG A 27 -4.83 -9.06 -18.44
CA ARG A 27 -5.81 -8.71 -17.40
C ARG A 27 -6.84 -9.85 -17.27
N GLN A 28 -6.69 -10.70 -16.27
CA GLN A 28 -7.77 -11.62 -15.90
C GLN A 28 -8.86 -10.77 -15.26
N SER A 29 -10.01 -10.72 -15.93
CA SER A 29 -11.24 -10.11 -15.45
C SER A 29 -11.80 -10.91 -14.26
N SER A 30 -11.12 -10.89 -13.12
CA SER A 30 -11.82 -10.95 -11.85
C SER A 30 -12.65 -9.67 -11.77
N THR A 31 -13.92 -9.77 -11.41
CA THR A 31 -14.66 -8.58 -10.99
C THR A 31 -13.96 -8.05 -9.74
N ASN A 32 -13.25 -6.92 -9.87
CA ASN A 32 -12.64 -6.20 -8.76
C ASN A 32 -13.64 -6.07 -7.61
N ALA A 33 -13.30 -6.60 -6.43
CA ALA A 33 -14.17 -6.57 -5.25
C ALA A 33 -14.53 -5.13 -4.86
N SER A 34 -13.59 -4.20 -5.04
CA SER A 34 -13.77 -2.78 -4.75
C SER A 34 -14.78 -2.08 -5.67
N ALA A 35 -15.19 -2.69 -6.79
CA ALA A 35 -16.09 -2.07 -7.76
C ALA A 35 -17.47 -1.71 -7.17
N VAL A 36 -17.92 -2.46 -6.16
CA VAL A 36 -19.17 -2.16 -5.42
C VAL A 36 -19.10 -0.82 -4.69
N TYR A 37 -17.88 -0.36 -4.37
CA TYR A 37 -17.60 0.94 -3.76
C TYR A 37 -17.21 2.02 -4.77
N THR A 38 -17.24 1.78 -6.07
CA THR A 38 -17.00 2.83 -7.08
C THR A 38 -18.24 3.09 -7.94
N GLY A 39 -19.14 2.11 -8.06
CA GLY A 39 -20.43 2.24 -8.71
C GLY A 39 -21.52 2.92 -7.87
N PRO A 40 -22.76 3.00 -8.41
CA PRO A 40 -23.95 3.38 -7.67
C PRO A 40 -24.20 2.42 -6.50
N ALA A 41 -24.54 2.95 -5.33
CA ALA A 41 -24.85 2.13 -4.17
C ALA A 41 -26.13 1.32 -4.40
N ASP A 42 -26.09 0.02 -4.08
CA ASP A 42 -27.28 -0.83 -3.97
C ASP A 42 -27.68 -0.93 -2.49
N PRO A 43 -28.77 -0.27 -2.05
CA PRO A 43 -29.20 -0.29 -0.66
C PRO A 43 -29.65 -1.68 -0.19
N ASN A 44 -29.86 -2.64 -1.10
CA ASN A 44 -30.29 -4.00 -0.77
C ASN A 44 -29.14 -5.01 -0.68
N ASP A 45 -27.91 -4.62 -1.00
CA ASP A 45 -26.76 -5.51 -0.92
C ASP A 45 -26.25 -5.57 0.55
N PRO A 46 -26.41 -6.71 1.26
CA PRO A 46 -25.97 -6.82 2.66
C PRO A 46 -24.44 -6.74 2.83
N SER A 47 -23.66 -6.87 1.76
CA SER A 47 -22.20 -6.71 1.86
C SER A 47 -21.77 -5.25 2.05
N THR A 48 -22.60 -4.29 1.62
CA THR A 48 -22.30 -2.85 1.68
C THR A 48 -23.29 -2.06 2.56
N SER A 49 -24.50 -2.59 2.77
CA SER A 49 -25.55 -1.92 3.56
C SER A 49 -25.57 -2.31 5.04
N THR A 50 -24.91 -3.40 5.44
CA THR A 50 -24.90 -3.87 6.83
C THR A 50 -23.50 -4.11 7.37
N SER A 51 -23.41 -4.24 8.69
CA SER A 51 -22.23 -4.68 9.44
C SER A 51 -22.69 -5.67 10.52
N PRO A 52 -21.80 -6.57 10.99
CA PRO A 52 -22.08 -7.38 12.17
C PRO A 52 -22.57 -6.51 13.34
N SER A 53 -23.53 -7.02 14.10
CA SER A 53 -24.10 -6.34 15.27
C SER A 53 -23.54 -6.85 16.59
N ASP A 54 -22.92 -8.03 16.58
CA ASP A 54 -22.49 -8.83 17.73
C ASP A 54 -20.96 -8.84 17.88
N TRP A 55 -20.35 -7.66 17.89
CA TRP A 55 -18.90 -7.52 18.06
C TRP A 55 -18.44 -7.80 19.49
N THR A 56 -17.39 -8.61 19.65
CA THR A 56 -16.56 -8.52 20.86
C THR A 56 -15.70 -7.25 20.84
N PRO A 57 -15.25 -6.74 22.00
CA PRO A 57 -14.37 -5.57 22.04
C PRO A 57 -13.09 -5.76 21.20
N ASP A 58 -12.50 -6.96 21.24
CA ASP A 58 -11.27 -7.27 20.49
C ASP A 58 -11.52 -7.30 18.98
N GLN A 59 -12.62 -7.92 18.52
CA GLN A 59 -12.98 -7.93 17.11
C GLN A 59 -13.29 -6.53 16.58
N ARG A 60 -13.99 -5.72 17.39
CA ARG A 60 -14.25 -4.31 17.03
C ARG A 60 -12.95 -3.53 16.90
N ASN A 61 -12.01 -3.73 17.83
CA ASN A 61 -10.71 -3.08 17.80
C ASN A 61 -9.90 -3.49 16.56
N ILE A 62 -9.90 -4.77 16.18
CA ILE A 62 -9.24 -5.25 14.95
C ILE A 62 -9.79 -4.51 13.72
N LEU A 63 -11.12 -4.44 13.57
CA LEU A 63 -11.75 -3.73 12.46
C LEU A 63 -11.42 -2.23 12.46
N ASP A 64 -11.52 -1.58 13.63
CA ASP A 64 -11.27 -0.15 13.79
C ASP A 64 -9.81 0.20 13.47
N VAL A 65 -8.87 -0.66 13.86
CA VAL A 65 -7.44 -0.49 13.57
C VAL A 65 -7.16 -0.68 12.09
N ALA A 66 -7.64 -1.77 11.49
CA ALA A 66 -7.43 -2.08 10.08
C ALA A 66 -7.86 -0.91 9.19
N LEU A 67 -9.14 -0.52 9.26
CA LEU A 67 -9.68 0.54 8.40
C LEU A 67 -9.12 1.93 8.69
N ARG A 68 -8.64 2.19 9.91
CA ARG A 68 -8.01 3.47 10.25
C ARG A 68 -6.61 3.58 9.66
N VAL A 69 -5.81 2.52 9.79
CA VAL A 69 -4.44 2.49 9.27
C VAL A 69 -4.45 2.50 7.75
N ASP A 70 -5.29 1.68 7.11
CA ASP A 70 -5.36 1.62 5.64
C ASP A 70 -5.72 2.98 5.06
N GLN A 71 -6.81 3.60 5.53
CA GLN A 71 -7.22 4.90 5.02
C GLN A 71 -6.16 5.99 5.27
N ALA A 72 -5.44 5.93 6.40
CA ALA A 72 -4.33 6.84 6.64
C ALA A 72 -3.16 6.61 5.66
N GLY A 73 -2.89 5.35 5.32
CA GLY A 73 -1.96 4.93 4.27
C GLY A 73 -2.36 5.49 2.91
N GLU A 74 -3.61 5.28 2.49
CA GLU A 74 -4.16 5.79 1.22
C GLU A 74 -4.09 7.33 1.12
N VAL A 75 -4.35 8.02 2.24
CA VAL A 75 -4.16 9.47 2.30
C VAL A 75 -2.68 9.83 2.12
N ALA A 76 -1.76 9.13 2.79
CA ALA A 76 -0.33 9.41 2.66
C ALA A 76 0.16 9.15 1.22
N ALA A 77 -0.19 8.00 0.62
CA ALA A 77 0.15 7.61 -0.74
C ALA A 77 -0.31 8.66 -1.76
N ASN A 78 -1.59 9.08 -1.68
CA ASN A 78 -2.12 10.15 -2.53
C ASN A 78 -1.32 11.45 -2.43
N TRP A 79 -0.79 11.79 -1.25
CA TRP A 79 0.02 12.99 -1.06
C TRP A 79 1.48 12.80 -1.47
N ILE A 80 2.04 11.59 -1.37
CA ILE A 80 3.34 11.22 -1.96
C ILE A 80 3.28 11.42 -3.47
N TYR A 81 2.32 10.81 -4.16
CA TYR A 81 2.15 10.98 -5.60
C TYR A 81 1.90 12.43 -6.00
N LYS A 82 1.10 13.18 -5.22
CA LYS A 82 0.93 14.63 -5.43
C LYS A 82 2.27 15.39 -5.33
N GLY A 83 3.12 15.04 -4.37
CA GLY A 83 4.46 15.60 -4.23
C GLY A 83 5.37 15.26 -5.41
N GLN A 84 5.34 14.00 -5.85
CA GLN A 84 6.09 13.55 -7.02
C GLN A 84 5.65 14.27 -8.29
N MET A 85 4.34 14.37 -8.54
CA MET A 85 3.76 15.05 -9.69
C MET A 85 4.04 16.56 -9.69
N ALA A 86 4.17 17.20 -8.52
CA ALA A 86 4.55 18.60 -8.44
C ALA A 86 5.95 18.87 -9.02
N VAL A 87 6.82 17.87 -9.05
CA VAL A 87 8.20 17.97 -9.53
C VAL A 87 8.39 17.32 -10.91
N LEU A 88 7.93 16.07 -11.06
CA LEU A 88 8.16 15.23 -12.24
C LEU A 88 6.96 15.19 -13.20
N GLY A 89 5.83 15.84 -12.89
CA GLY A 89 4.61 15.73 -13.70
C GLY A 89 4.72 16.26 -15.13
N ARG A 90 5.77 17.04 -15.46
CA ARG A 90 6.07 17.50 -16.83
C ARG A 90 7.08 16.62 -17.56
N ASP A 91 7.69 15.64 -16.89
CA ASP A 91 8.56 14.67 -17.54
C ASP A 91 7.73 13.78 -18.47
N PRO A 92 8.13 13.61 -19.74
CA PRO A 92 7.32 12.88 -20.74
C PRO A 92 7.24 11.37 -20.48
N VAL A 93 8.09 10.82 -19.61
CA VAL A 93 8.12 9.39 -19.28
C VAL A 93 7.61 9.18 -17.85
N ALA A 94 8.17 9.89 -16.87
CA ALA A 94 7.79 9.72 -15.47
C ALA A 94 6.42 10.31 -15.15
N GLY A 95 6.02 11.43 -15.78
CA GLY A 95 4.74 12.08 -15.52
C GLY A 95 3.54 11.16 -15.76
N PRO A 96 3.39 10.55 -16.96
CA PRO A 96 2.30 9.61 -17.24
C PRO A 96 2.34 8.37 -16.33
N LEU A 97 3.52 7.80 -16.10
CA LEU A 97 3.69 6.62 -15.24
C LEU A 97 3.21 6.88 -13.80
N ILE A 98 3.64 7.99 -13.22
CA ILE A 98 3.26 8.41 -11.86
C ILE A 98 1.77 8.75 -11.81
N GLN A 99 1.22 9.34 -12.88
CA GLN A 99 -0.20 9.66 -12.97
C GLN A 99 -1.07 8.39 -12.98
N ASP A 100 -0.67 7.35 -13.72
CA ASP A 100 -1.40 6.09 -13.80
C ASP A 100 -1.51 5.41 -12.42
N MET A 101 -0.39 5.25 -11.70
CA MET A 101 -0.39 4.73 -10.33
C MET A 101 -1.21 5.63 -9.39
N TRP A 102 -1.06 6.95 -9.51
CA TRP A 102 -1.81 7.88 -8.65
C TRP A 102 -3.33 7.81 -8.88
N ASP A 103 -3.78 7.49 -10.09
CA ASP A 103 -5.21 7.31 -10.35
C ASP A 103 -5.76 6.01 -9.73
N GLN A 104 -4.94 4.97 -9.57
CA GLN A 104 -5.26 3.80 -8.75
C GLN A 104 -5.38 4.16 -7.27
N GLU A 105 -4.42 4.90 -6.72
CA GLU A 105 -4.46 5.38 -5.32
C GLU A 105 -5.69 6.24 -5.01
N LYS A 106 -6.13 7.08 -5.94
CA LYS A 106 -7.37 7.87 -5.76
C LYS A 106 -8.59 6.96 -5.64
N LYS A 107 -8.62 5.86 -6.38
CA LYS A 107 -9.66 4.84 -6.29
C LYS A 107 -9.56 4.12 -4.94
N HIS A 108 -8.37 3.72 -4.50
CA HIS A 108 -8.16 3.06 -3.20
C HIS A 108 -8.65 3.94 -2.05
N LEU A 109 -8.26 5.21 -2.01
CA LEU A 109 -8.73 6.17 -1.01
C LEU A 109 -10.25 6.31 -1.01
N LEU A 110 -10.89 6.40 -2.17
CA LEU A 110 -12.35 6.47 -2.27
C LEU A 110 -13.03 5.22 -1.70
N VAL A 111 -12.47 4.04 -1.96
CA VAL A 111 -12.97 2.77 -1.43
C VAL A 111 -12.80 2.72 0.09
N MET A 112 -11.63 3.10 0.61
CA MET A 112 -11.35 3.14 2.04
C MET A 112 -12.21 4.15 2.80
N ASP A 113 -12.47 5.33 2.24
CA ASP A 113 -13.40 6.30 2.81
C ASP A 113 -14.83 5.72 2.92
N ARG A 114 -15.29 4.95 1.93
CA ARG A 114 -16.59 4.27 1.98
C ARG A 114 -16.62 3.14 3.01
N LEU A 115 -15.55 2.35 3.11
CA LEU A 115 -15.43 1.30 4.12
C LEU A 115 -15.42 1.87 5.55
N GLN A 116 -14.67 2.95 5.78
CA GLN A 116 -14.69 3.65 7.07
C GLN A 116 -16.11 4.15 7.41
N ALA A 117 -16.80 4.74 6.45
CA ALA A 117 -18.17 5.22 6.66
C ALA A 117 -19.15 4.08 6.96
N GLN A 118 -19.09 2.98 6.20
CA GLN A 118 -19.94 1.79 6.38
C GLN A 118 -19.76 1.17 7.78
N HIS A 119 -18.52 1.03 8.23
CA HIS A 119 -18.19 0.39 9.50
C HIS A 119 -18.13 1.38 10.69
N GLN A 120 -18.41 2.65 10.44
CA GLN A 120 -18.38 3.73 11.43
C GLN A 120 -17.01 3.86 12.12
N VAL A 121 -15.94 3.62 11.37
CA VAL A 121 -14.55 3.77 11.86
C VAL A 121 -14.14 5.22 11.73
N ARG A 122 -13.54 5.77 12.79
CA ARG A 122 -13.01 7.13 12.77
C ARG A 122 -11.63 7.16 12.12
N PRO A 123 -11.34 8.16 11.27
CA PRO A 123 -10.00 8.42 10.78
C PRO A 123 -9.03 8.71 11.93
N THR A 124 -7.73 8.49 11.68
CA THR A 124 -6.67 8.87 12.62
C THR A 124 -6.62 10.38 12.84
N LEU A 125 -6.25 10.82 14.04
CA LEU A 125 -5.92 12.22 14.29
C LEU A 125 -4.68 12.70 13.53
N LEU A 126 -3.88 11.78 12.99
CA LEU A 126 -2.64 12.07 12.26
C LEU A 126 -2.85 12.40 10.78
N THR A 127 -4.08 12.43 10.26
CA THR A 127 -4.36 12.68 8.84
C THR A 127 -3.69 13.96 8.34
N GLY A 128 -3.68 15.04 9.12
CA GLY A 128 -3.00 16.28 8.73
C GLY A 128 -1.48 16.14 8.59
N VAL A 129 -0.87 15.38 9.50
CA VAL A 129 0.58 15.07 9.48
C VAL A 129 0.90 14.17 8.30
N ALA A 130 0.10 13.14 8.04
CA ALA A 130 0.26 12.22 6.91
C ALA A 130 0.27 12.96 5.57
N LYS A 131 -0.63 13.93 5.36
CA LYS A 131 -0.67 14.77 4.15
C LYS A 131 0.61 15.58 3.94
N LEU A 132 1.08 16.24 5.00
CA LEU A 132 2.29 17.07 4.94
C LEU A 132 3.55 16.22 4.74
N ALA A 133 3.67 15.13 5.50
CA ALA A 133 4.80 14.22 5.40
C ALA A 133 4.84 13.52 4.04
N GLY A 134 3.71 12.99 3.57
CA GLY A 134 3.59 12.33 2.27
C GLY A 134 4.01 13.27 1.14
N PHE A 135 3.47 14.49 1.10
CA PHE A 135 3.88 15.49 0.12
C PHE A 135 5.38 15.78 0.16
N GLY A 136 5.92 16.00 1.37
CA GLY A 136 7.33 16.31 1.56
C GLY A 136 8.22 15.19 1.04
N VAL A 137 7.94 13.94 1.41
CA VAL A 137 8.69 12.76 0.96
C VAL A 137 8.59 12.59 -0.54
N GLY A 138 7.39 12.68 -1.12
CA GLY A 138 7.18 12.57 -2.57
C GLY A 138 7.91 13.64 -3.37
N ALA A 139 7.81 14.91 -2.94
CA ALA A 139 8.49 16.02 -3.61
C ALA A 139 10.02 15.92 -3.47
N MET A 140 10.53 15.61 -2.27
CA MET A 140 11.96 15.48 -2.02
C MET A 140 12.59 14.36 -2.85
N THR A 141 11.97 13.20 -2.90
CA THR A 141 12.47 12.05 -3.68
C THR A 141 12.39 12.33 -5.18
N ALA A 142 11.33 13.00 -5.64
CA ALA A 142 11.22 13.44 -7.02
C ALA A 142 12.27 14.51 -7.42
N LEU A 143 12.63 15.42 -6.51
CA LEU A 143 13.73 16.37 -6.73
C LEU A 143 15.10 15.68 -6.87
N MET A 144 15.27 14.50 -6.26
CA MET A 144 16.47 13.68 -6.42
C MET A 144 16.50 12.90 -7.75
N GLY A 145 15.38 12.88 -8.49
CA GLY A 145 15.25 12.24 -9.80
C GLY A 145 14.21 11.12 -9.83
N LYS A 146 13.89 10.64 -11.03
CA LYS A 146 12.88 9.60 -11.23
C LYS A 146 13.21 8.29 -10.51
N GLU A 147 14.48 7.87 -10.49
CA GLU A 147 14.88 6.63 -9.82
C GLU A 147 14.66 6.73 -8.31
N ALA A 148 14.90 7.91 -7.72
CA ALA A 148 14.65 8.14 -6.29
C ALA A 148 13.14 8.22 -5.97
N ALA A 149 12.33 8.80 -6.86
CA ALA A 149 10.87 8.72 -6.74
C ALA A 149 10.36 7.28 -6.79
N MET A 150 10.88 6.45 -7.72
CA MET A 150 10.54 5.03 -7.78
C MET A 150 11.07 4.26 -6.55
N ALA A 151 12.24 4.60 -6.02
CA ALA A 151 12.74 4.02 -4.76
C ALA A 151 11.86 4.38 -3.55
N CYS A 152 11.21 5.54 -3.58
CA CYS A 152 10.19 5.88 -2.59
C CYS A 152 8.99 4.93 -2.68
N THR A 153 8.43 4.75 -3.89
CA THR A 153 7.31 3.83 -4.14
C THR A 153 7.69 2.40 -3.74
N GLU A 154 8.84 1.88 -4.21
CA GLU A 154 9.33 0.55 -3.83
C GLU A 154 9.38 0.36 -2.31
N ALA A 155 9.93 1.34 -1.57
CA ALA A 155 10.08 1.25 -0.13
C ALA A 155 8.74 1.31 0.62
N VAL A 156 7.80 2.13 0.16
CA VAL A 156 6.45 2.24 0.74
C VAL A 156 5.69 0.93 0.48
N GLU A 157 5.60 0.50 -0.78
CA GLU A 157 4.78 -0.65 -1.16
C GLU A 157 5.32 -1.98 -0.61
N THR A 158 6.63 -2.08 -0.39
CA THR A 158 7.19 -3.23 0.33
C THR A 158 6.59 -3.35 1.75
N VAL A 159 6.52 -2.23 2.48
CA VAL A 159 5.99 -2.21 3.85
C VAL A 159 4.47 -2.38 3.87
N ILE A 160 3.76 -1.75 2.91
CA ILE A 160 2.31 -1.82 2.83
C ILE A 160 1.83 -3.22 2.40
N GLY A 161 2.52 -3.87 1.46
CA GLY A 161 2.24 -5.26 1.08
C GLY A 161 2.35 -6.22 2.26
N GLU A 162 3.44 -6.12 3.05
CA GLU A 162 3.60 -6.91 4.29
C GLU A 162 2.52 -6.58 5.33
N HIS A 163 2.14 -5.30 5.47
CA HIS A 163 1.08 -4.88 6.38
C HIS A 163 -0.27 -5.51 6.03
N TYR A 164 -0.65 -5.50 4.75
CA TYR A 164 -1.90 -6.11 4.29
C TYR A 164 -1.92 -7.63 4.50
N ASP A 165 -0.80 -8.32 4.30
CA ASP A 165 -0.70 -9.76 4.57
C ASP A 165 -0.94 -10.11 6.04
N ASP A 166 -0.41 -9.30 6.96
CA ASP A 166 -0.66 -9.48 8.39
C ASP A 166 -2.09 -9.10 8.77
N GLN A 167 -2.62 -8.02 8.20
CA GLN A 167 -3.99 -7.58 8.42
C GLN A 167 -5.01 -8.65 7.98
N LEU A 168 -4.81 -9.29 6.82
CA LEU A 168 -5.70 -10.35 6.34
C LEU A 168 -5.81 -11.52 7.34
N LYS A 169 -4.72 -11.86 8.03
CA LYS A 169 -4.71 -12.90 9.08
C LYS A 169 -5.52 -12.45 10.30
N GLU A 170 -5.43 -11.19 10.70
CA GLU A 170 -6.24 -10.64 11.79
C GLU A 170 -7.73 -10.61 11.42
N LEU A 171 -8.06 -10.21 10.19
CA LEU A 171 -9.43 -10.21 9.68
C LEU A 171 -10.05 -11.62 9.65
N ASP A 172 -9.24 -12.68 9.54
CA ASP A 172 -9.71 -14.07 9.64
C ASP A 172 -10.28 -14.46 11.00
N THR A 173 -10.02 -13.67 12.04
CA THR A 173 -10.60 -13.86 13.37
C THR A 173 -11.96 -13.19 13.57
N LEU A 174 -12.38 -12.35 12.61
CA LEU A 174 -13.67 -11.64 12.65
C LEU A 174 -14.85 -12.59 12.34
N PRO A 175 -16.07 -12.28 12.83
CA PRO A 175 -17.24 -13.11 12.58
C PRO A 175 -17.58 -13.20 11.10
N THR A 176 -18.17 -14.34 10.70
CA THR A 176 -18.67 -14.54 9.34
C THR A 176 -19.82 -13.59 9.05
N HIS A 177 -19.63 -12.67 8.12
CA HIS A 177 -20.66 -11.73 7.65
C HIS A 177 -20.33 -11.29 6.22
N PRO A 178 -21.32 -11.06 5.33
CA PRO A 178 -21.09 -10.66 3.95
C PRO A 178 -20.17 -9.44 3.81
N SER A 179 -20.34 -8.41 4.64
CA SER A 179 -19.48 -7.22 4.63
C SER A 179 -18.02 -7.52 4.98
N ILE A 180 -17.77 -8.48 5.86
CA ILE A 180 -16.41 -8.85 6.29
C ILE A 180 -15.74 -9.70 5.22
N SER A 181 -16.50 -10.58 4.57
CA SER A 181 -16.02 -11.29 3.38
C SER A 181 -15.67 -10.34 2.23
N LEU A 182 -16.51 -9.32 1.99
CA LEU A 182 -16.22 -8.28 1.00
C LEU A 182 -14.97 -7.46 1.39
N LEU A 183 -14.88 -7.01 2.64
CA LEU A 183 -13.72 -6.28 3.16
C LEU A 183 -12.42 -7.04 2.89
N LYS A 184 -12.34 -8.33 3.25
CA LYS A 184 -11.16 -9.17 2.99
C LYS A 184 -10.80 -9.25 1.51
N ASN A 185 -11.81 -9.31 0.63
CA ASN A 185 -11.57 -9.35 -0.80
C ASN A 185 -11.08 -8.00 -1.34
N VAL A 186 -11.58 -6.90 -0.80
CA VAL A 186 -11.09 -5.54 -1.12
C VAL A 186 -9.66 -5.36 -0.63
N VAL A 187 -9.35 -5.74 0.61
CA VAL A 187 -7.98 -5.68 1.15
C VAL A 187 -7.02 -6.52 0.32
N ARG A 188 -7.44 -7.71 -0.13
CA ARG A 188 -6.64 -8.55 -1.02
C ARG A 188 -6.42 -7.91 -2.39
N GLU A 189 -7.45 -7.27 -2.96
CA GLU A 189 -7.32 -6.50 -4.21
C GLU A 189 -6.31 -5.36 -4.04
N LEU A 190 -6.45 -4.52 -3.02
CA LEU A 190 -5.53 -3.40 -2.80
C LEU A 190 -4.09 -3.87 -2.57
N ARG A 191 -3.88 -4.92 -1.78
CA ARG A 191 -2.56 -5.53 -1.62
C ARG A 191 -1.96 -5.97 -2.96
N ASP A 192 -2.74 -6.62 -3.80
CA ASP A 192 -2.26 -7.11 -5.10
C ASP A 192 -1.94 -5.92 -6.04
N ASP A 193 -2.74 -4.85 -5.98
CA ASP A 193 -2.48 -3.59 -6.69
C ASP A 193 -1.19 -2.90 -6.17
N GLU A 194 -0.91 -2.88 -4.86
CA GLU A 194 0.34 -2.33 -4.30
C GLU A 194 1.58 -3.15 -4.69
N LEU A 195 1.45 -4.48 -4.77
CA LEU A 195 2.54 -5.32 -5.28
C LEU A 195 2.81 -5.07 -6.76
N GLU A 196 1.79 -4.71 -7.55
CA GLU A 196 1.98 -4.24 -8.94
C GLU A 196 2.71 -2.89 -8.97
N HIS A 197 2.35 -1.93 -8.11
CA HIS A 197 3.08 -0.66 -7.96
C HIS A 197 4.55 -0.87 -7.59
N LEU A 198 4.83 -1.81 -6.68
CA LEU A 198 6.18 -2.24 -6.31
C LEU A 198 6.96 -2.76 -7.53
N ASP A 199 6.37 -3.67 -8.30
CA ASP A 199 6.99 -4.24 -9.49
C ASP A 199 7.28 -3.15 -10.54
N ILE A 200 6.33 -2.24 -10.77
CA ILE A 200 6.51 -1.07 -11.65
C ILE A 200 7.69 -0.23 -11.17
N ALA A 201 7.80 0.06 -9.89
CA ALA A 201 8.92 0.85 -9.35
C ALA A 201 10.28 0.19 -9.65
N VAL A 202 10.38 -1.13 -9.47
CA VAL A 202 11.60 -1.91 -9.76
C VAL A 202 11.91 -1.91 -11.25
N GLU A 203 10.92 -2.14 -12.11
CA GLU A 203 11.07 -2.09 -13.58
C GLU A 203 11.52 -0.70 -14.07
N HIS A 204 11.07 0.34 -13.38
CA HIS A 204 11.44 1.73 -13.63
C HIS A 204 12.67 2.19 -12.83
N PHE A 205 13.56 1.25 -12.49
CA PHE A 205 14.92 1.48 -12.01
C PHE A 205 15.02 2.11 -10.62
N SER A 206 14.07 1.85 -9.73
CA SER A 206 14.16 2.25 -8.31
C SER A 206 15.52 1.93 -7.68
N GLN A 207 16.05 0.73 -7.92
CA GLN A 207 17.32 0.23 -7.37
C GLN A 207 18.57 0.99 -7.89
N ARG A 208 18.42 1.87 -8.88
CA ARG A 208 19.48 2.76 -9.37
C ARG A 208 19.48 4.12 -8.67
N ALA A 209 18.58 4.35 -7.71
CA ALA A 209 18.52 5.58 -6.94
C ALA A 209 19.83 5.85 -6.18
N PRO A 210 20.27 7.12 -6.06
CA PRO A 210 21.38 7.48 -5.20
C PRO A 210 21.15 7.02 -3.76
N ALA A 211 22.09 6.26 -3.21
CA ALA A 211 22.00 5.69 -1.86
C ALA A 211 20.69 4.91 -1.60
N HIS A 212 20.20 4.17 -2.60
CA HIS A 212 18.95 3.38 -2.55
C HIS A 212 18.70 2.68 -1.21
N ALA A 213 19.62 1.84 -0.74
CA ALA A 213 19.45 1.09 0.51
C ALA A 213 19.19 1.98 1.73
N LEU A 214 19.86 3.14 1.81
CA LEU A 214 19.63 4.11 2.89
C LEU A 214 18.25 4.77 2.74
N LEU A 215 17.89 5.18 1.52
CA LEU A 215 16.60 5.77 1.23
C LEU A 215 15.45 4.82 1.59
N SER A 216 15.53 3.57 1.16
CA SER A 216 14.54 2.53 1.46
C SER A 216 14.44 2.25 2.96
N THR A 217 15.57 2.20 3.67
CA THR A 217 15.58 1.99 5.14
C THR A 217 14.88 3.13 5.86
N VAL A 218 15.16 4.38 5.48
CA VAL A 218 14.56 5.56 6.12
C VAL A 218 13.07 5.65 5.84
N ILE A 219 12.66 5.48 4.58
CA ILE A 219 11.25 5.54 4.18
C ILE A 219 10.47 4.38 4.82
N GLY A 220 10.96 3.15 4.71
CA GLY A 220 10.31 1.98 5.30
C GLY A 220 10.20 2.07 6.82
N GLY A 221 11.25 2.54 7.51
CA GLY A 221 11.20 2.81 8.94
C GLY A 221 10.17 3.88 9.31
N GLY A 222 10.01 4.92 8.47
CA GLY A 222 8.97 5.93 8.60
C GLY A 222 7.56 5.34 8.45
N CYS A 223 7.34 4.48 7.46
CA CYS A 223 6.06 3.78 7.24
C CYS A 223 5.68 2.90 8.44
N LEU A 224 6.60 2.08 8.95
CA LEU A 224 6.37 1.22 10.11
C LEU A 224 6.00 2.04 11.36
N MET A 225 6.70 3.15 11.59
CA MET A 225 6.37 4.07 12.68
C MET A 225 4.98 4.71 12.49
N ALA A 226 4.66 5.14 11.28
CA ALA A 226 3.35 5.74 10.98
C ALA A 226 2.20 4.75 11.21
N ILE A 227 2.37 3.49 10.77
CA ILE A 227 1.43 2.39 11.02
C ILE A 227 1.19 2.25 12.53
N GLU A 228 2.25 2.08 13.32
CA GLU A 228 2.14 1.88 14.77
C GLU A 228 1.45 3.04 15.49
N LEU A 229 1.70 4.28 15.04
CA LEU A 229 1.03 5.45 15.59
C LEU A 229 -0.47 5.48 15.22
N CYS A 230 -0.82 5.19 13.95
CA CYS A 230 -2.20 5.18 13.48
C CYS A 230 -3.03 4.05 14.12
N LYS A 231 -2.41 2.94 14.52
CA LYS A 231 -3.10 1.90 15.32
C LYS A 231 -3.69 2.47 16.62
N ARG A 232 -3.07 3.51 17.19
CA ARG A 232 -3.41 4.03 18.53
C ARG A 232 -4.35 5.24 18.54
N ILE A 233 -4.27 6.13 17.56
CA ILE A 233 -4.93 7.45 17.57
C ILE A 233 -5.52 7.88 16.23
#